data_AF-A0A929HE07-F1
#
_entry.id   AF-A0A929HE07-F1
#
_cell.length_a   1.000
_cell.length_b   1.000
_cell.length_c   1.000
_cell.angle_alpha   90.00
_cell.angle_beta   90.00
_cell.angle_gamma   90.00
#
_symmetry.space_group_name_H-M   'P 1'
#
loop_
_entity.id
_entity.type
_entity.pdbx_description
1 polymer ?
#
loop_
_entity_poly.entity_id
_entity_poly.type
_entity_poly.pdbx_seq_one_letter_code
_entity_poly.pdbx_strand_id
1 'polypeptide(L)'
;MECGEIEKFLSEYIDGFLDRETKDLVENHLRTCKACREELASLRAVVKELGSLEPVEAPAGFLDKVHERIEQPSRFSKILRGLFVPTRIKIPFQIATAAATAVLVFSLFNLMQPEKQMVGVPSDSGP
;
A
#
# COMPACT_ATOMS: atom_id res chain seq x y z
N MET A 1 -8.60 -28.96 13.53
CA MET A 1 -8.61 -27.66 14.20
C MET A 1 -9.57 -27.73 15.35
N GLU A 2 -9.12 -27.22 16.49
CA GLU A 2 -9.91 -27.15 17.71
C GLU A 2 -10.84 -25.94 17.68
N CYS A 3 -11.99 -26.01 18.36
CA CYS A 3 -12.98 -24.93 18.38
C CYS A 3 -12.35 -23.60 18.84
N GLY A 4 -11.48 -23.63 19.85
CA GLY A 4 -10.82 -22.44 20.37
C GLY A 4 -9.83 -21.76 19.41
N GLU A 5 -9.37 -22.44 18.35
CA GLU A 5 -8.61 -21.80 17.27
C GLU A 5 -9.54 -21.10 16.29
N ILE A 6 -10.66 -21.75 15.96
CA ILE A 6 -11.66 -21.22 15.02
C ILE A 6 -12.34 -19.98 15.58
N GLU A 7 -12.68 -19.97 16.87
CA GLU A 7 -13.29 -18.82 17.56
C GLU A 7 -12.47 -17.54 17.40
N LYS A 8 -11.13 -17.64 17.40
CA LYS A 8 -10.24 -16.48 17.20
C LYS A 8 -10.35 -15.87 15.81
N PHE A 9 -10.73 -16.67 14.81
CA PHE A 9 -10.87 -16.23 13.43
C PHE A 9 -12.28 -15.77 13.06
N LEU A 10 -13.29 -15.97 13.92
CA LEU A 10 -14.68 -15.67 13.57
C LEU A 10 -14.92 -14.17 13.31
N SER A 11 -14.27 -13.28 14.06
CA SER A 11 -14.40 -11.83 13.83
C SER A 11 -13.80 -11.42 12.47
N GLU A 12 -12.56 -11.84 12.19
CA GLU A 12 -11.90 -11.58 10.91
C GLU A 12 -12.64 -12.24 9.73
N TYR A 13 -13.28 -13.39 9.97
CA TYR A 13 -14.15 -14.07 9.01
C TYR A 13 -15.40 -13.24 8.67
N ILE A 14 -16.03 -12.61 9.68
CA ILE A 14 -17.17 -11.70 9.47
C ILE A 14 -16.73 -10.48 8.66
N ASP A 15 -15.58 -9.90 8.98
CA ASP A 15 -15.06 -8.70 8.33
C ASP A 15 -14.48 -8.98 6.93
N GLY A 16 -14.24 -10.26 6.58
CA GLY A 16 -13.70 -10.67 5.28
C GLY A 16 -12.19 -10.44 5.13
N PHE A 17 -11.47 -10.36 6.25
CA PHE A 17 -10.02 -10.10 6.27
C PHE A 17 -9.14 -11.35 6.30
N LEU A 18 -9.73 -12.54 6.40
CA LEU A 18 -8.97 -13.79 6.32
C LEU A 18 -8.42 -14.03 4.91
N ASP A 19 -7.21 -14.57 4.86
CA ASP A 19 -6.66 -15.15 3.63
C ASP A 19 -7.47 -16.38 3.20
N ARG A 20 -7.24 -16.85 1.97
CA ARG A 20 -8.01 -17.97 1.40
C ARG A 20 -7.85 -19.27 2.18
N GLU A 21 -6.64 -19.59 2.61
CA GLU A 21 -6.36 -20.86 3.29
C GLU A 21 -7.04 -20.88 4.65
N THR A 22 -6.88 -19.82 5.44
CA THR A 22 -7.53 -19.71 6.75
C THR A 22 -9.05 -19.67 6.63
N LYS A 23 -9.58 -18.99 5.61
CA LYS A 23 -11.03 -18.98 5.35
C LYS A 23 -11.57 -20.37 5.06
N ASP A 24 -10.92 -21.14 4.19
CA ASP A 24 -11.35 -22.51 3.85
C ASP A 24 -11.33 -23.42 5.08
N LEU A 25 -10.33 -23.28 5.96
CA LEU A 25 -10.26 -24.00 7.23
C LEU A 25 -11.44 -23.68 8.15
N VAL A 26 -11.78 -22.39 8.31
CA VAL A 26 -12.95 -21.94 9.09
C VAL A 26 -14.24 -22.49 8.50
N GLU A 27 -14.45 -22.37 7.18
CA GLU A 27 -15.66 -22.86 6.52
C GLU A 27 -15.82 -24.38 6.66
N ASN A 28 -14.73 -25.15 6.52
CA ASN A 28 -14.76 -26.59 6.71
C ASN A 28 -15.15 -26.97 8.14
N HIS A 29 -14.63 -26.26 9.14
CA HIS A 29 -15.00 -26.49 10.54
C HIS A 29 -16.46 -26.12 10.81
N LEU A 30 -16.93 -24.98 10.29
CA LEU A 30 -18.31 -24.54 10.44
C LEU A 30 -19.33 -25.51 9.81
N ARG A 31 -18.95 -26.33 8.83
CA ARG A 31 -19.84 -27.37 8.27
C ARG A 31 -20.13 -28.49 9.27
N THR A 32 -19.18 -28.83 10.13
CA THR A 32 -19.28 -29.99 11.02
C THR A 32 -19.56 -29.61 12.48
N CYS A 33 -19.07 -28.47 12.94
CA CYS A 33 -19.20 -28.04 14.33
C CYS A 33 -20.44 -27.17 14.55
N LYS A 34 -21.37 -27.64 15.39
CA LYS A 34 -22.57 -26.87 15.77
C LYS A 34 -22.23 -25.69 16.70
N ALA A 35 -21.35 -25.87 17.67
CA ALA A 35 -20.99 -24.84 18.63
C ALA A 35 -20.40 -23.59 17.95
N CYS A 36 -19.42 -23.76 17.06
CA CYS A 36 -18.84 -22.63 16.33
C CYS A 36 -19.83 -21.95 15.37
N ARG A 37 -20.85 -22.67 14.86
CA ARG A 37 -21.93 -22.02 14.09
C ARG A 37 -22.83 -21.15 14.96
N GLU A 38 -23.12 -21.60 16.18
CA GLU A 38 -23.90 -20.82 17.15
C GLU A 38 -23.12 -19.57 17.58
N GLU A 39 -21.82 -19.70 17.83
CA GLU A 39 -20.96 -18.56 18.16
C GLU A 39 -20.89 -17.54 17.00
N LEU A 40 -20.69 -18.01 15.77
CA LEU A 40 -20.71 -17.15 14.59
C LEU A 40 -22.06 -16.44 14.42
N ALA A 41 -23.18 -17.12 14.70
CA ALA A 41 -24.51 -16.52 14.63
C ALA A 41 -24.70 -15.46 15.71
N SER A 42 -24.22 -15.69 16.93
CA SER A 42 -24.20 -14.73 18.03
C SER A 42 -23.43 -13.46 17.67
N LEU A 43 -22.20 -13.59 17.18
CA LEU A 43 -21.37 -12.46 16.74
C LEU A 43 -22.06 -11.65 15.62
N ARG A 44 -22.64 -12.33 14.63
CA ARG A 44 -23.40 -11.66 13.55
C ARG A 44 -24.62 -10.92 14.05
N ALA A 45 -25.30 -11.43 15.08
CA ALA A 45 -26.43 -10.74 15.69
C ALA A 45 -25.99 -9.43 16.34
N VAL A 46 -24.89 -9.44 17.10
CA VAL A 46 -24.31 -8.23 17.71
C VAL A 46 -23.93 -7.20 16.65
N VAL A 47 -23.23 -7.61 15.59
CA VAL A 47 -22.84 -6.70 14.49
C VAL A 47 -24.08 -6.09 13.82
N LYS A 48 -25.12 -6.89 13.61
CA LYS A 48 -26.38 -6.42 13.02
C LYS A 48 -27.10 -5.41 13.92
N GLU A 49 -27.14 -5.66 15.22
CA GLU A 49 -27.76 -4.75 16.19
C GLU A 49 -27.01 -3.42 16.24
N LEU A 50 -25.68 -3.45 16.32
CA LEU A 50 -24.85 -2.25 16.29
C LEU A 50 -25.01 -1.47 14.97
N GLY A 51 -25.11 -2.18 13.85
CA GLY A 51 -25.36 -1.57 12.53
C GLY A 51 -26.76 -0.97 12.35
N SER A 52 -27.71 -1.26 13.25
CA SER A 52 -29.07 -0.72 13.22
C SER A 52 -29.23 0.59 13.99
N LEU A 53 -28.18 1.04 14.68
CA LEU A 53 -28.16 2.30 15.41
C LEU A 53 -28.28 3.48 14.44
N GLU A 54 -28.86 4.58 14.94
CA GLU A 54 -29.03 5.80 14.15
C GLU A 54 -27.65 6.35 13.73
N PRO A 55 -27.42 6.58 12.43
CA PRO A 55 -26.17 7.15 11.95
C PRO A 55 -25.93 8.53 12.58
N VAL A 56 -24.74 8.73 13.13
CA VAL A 56 -24.34 10.04 13.66
C VAL A 56 -23.72 10.86 12.54
N GLU A 57 -24.17 12.11 12.38
CA GLU A 57 -23.55 13.03 11.42
C GLU A 57 -22.09 13.31 11.78
N ALA A 58 -21.22 13.17 10.79
CA ALA A 58 -19.82 13.51 10.95
C ALA A 58 -19.64 15.03 11.13
N PRO A 59 -18.67 15.49 11.95
CA PRO A 59 -18.37 16.91 12.08
C PRO A 59 -18.04 17.56 10.72
N ALA A 60 -18.40 18.83 10.57
CA ALA A 60 -18.06 19.60 9.37
C ALA A 60 -16.55 19.53 9.05
N GLY A 61 -16.22 19.25 7.79
CA GLY A 61 -14.84 19.12 7.31
C GLY A 61 -14.09 17.86 7.78
N PHE A 62 -14.79 16.83 8.27
CA PHE A 62 -14.16 15.56 8.67
C PHE A 62 -13.40 14.90 7.50
N LEU A 63 -14.04 14.80 6.33
CA LEU A 63 -13.40 14.18 5.17
C LEU A 63 -12.18 14.95 4.69
N ASP A 64 -12.19 16.29 4.75
CA ASP A 64 -11.03 17.11 4.37
C ASP A 64 -9.82 16.81 5.27
N LYS A 65 -10.05 16.72 6.59
CA LYS A 65 -9.00 16.36 7.57
C LYS A 65 -8.49 14.93 7.39
N VAL A 66 -9.35 14.01 6.97
CA VAL A 66 -8.96 12.64 6.65
C VAL A 66 -8.06 12.62 5.41
N HIS A 67 -8.45 13.30 4.34
CA HIS A 67 -7.66 13.40 3.11
C HIS A 67 -6.29 14.04 3.37
N GLU A 68 -6.22 15.11 4.16
CA GLU A 68 -4.96 15.76 4.53
C GLU A 68 -3.99 14.79 5.24
N ARG A 69 -4.50 13.82 6.01
CA ARG A 69 -3.69 12.82 6.73
C ARG A 69 -3.30 11.62 5.88
N ILE A 70 -4.19 11.20 4.98
CA ILE A 70 -3.93 10.05 4.08
C ILE A 70 -2.99 10.46 2.95
N GLU A 71 -3.12 11.68 2.44
CA GLU A 71 -2.17 12.26 1.51
C GLU A 71 -0.85 12.49 2.22
N GLN A 72 0.02 11.47 2.23
CA GLN A 72 1.42 11.69 2.52
C GLN A 72 1.92 12.69 1.48
N PRO A 73 2.38 13.90 1.86
CA PRO A 73 2.97 14.81 0.90
C PRO A 73 4.15 14.08 0.29
N SER A 74 4.01 13.66 -0.97
CA SER A 74 5.06 12.90 -1.64
C SER A 74 6.36 13.70 -1.50
N ARG A 75 7.48 13.03 -1.23
CA ARG A 75 8.78 13.73 -1.17
C ARG A 75 9.01 14.56 -2.43
N PHE A 76 8.48 14.08 -3.56
CA PHE A 76 8.40 14.80 -4.81
C PHE A 76 7.61 16.11 -4.73
N SER A 77 6.45 16.18 -4.08
CA SER A 77 5.69 17.43 -3.94
C SER A 77 6.46 18.49 -3.14
N LYS A 78 7.22 18.10 -2.10
CA LYS A 78 8.11 19.01 -1.36
C LYS A 78 9.30 19.48 -2.20
N ILE A 79 9.89 18.59 -3.01
CA ILE A 79 11.00 18.92 -3.92
C ILE A 79 10.52 19.84 -5.05
N LEU A 80 9.37 19.53 -5.67
CA LEU A 80 8.73 20.36 -6.69
C LEU A 80 8.36 21.74 -6.13
N ARG A 81 7.77 21.81 -4.94
CA ARG A 81 7.44 23.08 -4.29
C ARG A 81 8.69 23.87 -3.90
N GLY A 82 9.79 23.21 -3.53
CA GLY A 82 11.09 23.87 -3.28
C GLY A 82 11.78 24.38 -4.54
N LEU A 83 11.62 23.68 -5.67
CA LEU A 83 12.18 24.09 -6.97
C LEU A 83 11.34 25.18 -7.66
N PHE A 84 10.01 25.14 -7.49
CA PHE A 84 9.05 26.04 -8.14
C PHE A 84 8.62 27.25 -7.28
N VAL A 85 9.09 27.37 -6.04
CA VAL A 85 8.92 28.57 -5.20
C VAL A 85 10.24 29.34 -5.09
N PRO A 86 10.62 30.07 -6.14
CA PRO A 86 11.30 31.33 -5.94
C PRO A 86 10.53 32.42 -6.67
N THR A 87 9.61 33.10 -6.00
CA THR A 87 9.00 34.35 -6.50
C THR A 87 10.00 35.52 -6.61
N ARG A 88 11.32 35.25 -6.58
CA ARG A 88 12.36 36.28 -6.66
C ARG A 88 13.64 35.92 -7.42
N ILE A 89 13.79 34.70 -7.95
CA ILE A 89 14.98 34.34 -8.72
C ILE A 89 14.61 34.40 -10.20
N LYS A 90 15.07 35.46 -10.89
CA LYS A 90 15.05 35.59 -12.36
C LYS A 90 16.00 34.55 -12.97
N ILE A 91 15.72 33.26 -12.84
CA ILE A 91 16.47 32.25 -13.58
C ILE A 91 16.06 32.45 -15.05
N PRO A 92 16.98 32.91 -15.93
CA PRO A 92 16.65 33.03 -17.34
C PRO A 92 16.29 31.65 -17.85
N PHE A 93 15.18 31.55 -18.57
CA PHE A 93 14.59 30.31 -19.11
C PHE A 93 15.63 29.39 -19.79
N GLN A 94 16.72 29.97 -20.31
CA GLN A 94 17.83 29.28 -20.94
C GLN A 94 18.58 28.28 -20.02
N ILE A 95 18.75 28.58 -18.73
CA ILE A 95 19.48 27.67 -17.81
C ILE A 95 18.66 26.42 -17.51
N ALA A 96 17.34 26.57 -17.36
CA ALA A 96 16.43 25.45 -17.15
C ALA A 96 16.45 24.49 -18.35
N THR A 97 16.44 25.02 -19.57
CA THR A 97 16.55 24.23 -20.79
C THR A 97 17.88 23.49 -20.87
N ALA A 98 19.00 24.15 -20.59
CA ALA A 98 20.34 23.53 -20.64
C ALA A 98 20.51 22.42 -19.59
N ALA A 99 19.97 22.60 -18.38
CA ALA A 99 20.03 21.57 -17.35
C ALA A 99 19.14 20.36 -17.69
N ALA A 100 17.93 20.61 -18.21
CA ALA A 100 17.02 19.54 -18.62
C ALA A 100 17.60 18.72 -19.78
N THR A 101 18.20 19.36 -20.79
CA THR A 101 18.86 18.65 -21.90
C THR A 101 20.07 17.84 -21.43
N ALA A 102 20.89 18.38 -20.52
CA ALA A 102 22.03 17.66 -19.96
C ALA A 102 21.60 16.41 -19.16
N VAL A 103 20.57 16.53 -18.32
CA VAL A 103 20.01 15.40 -17.57
C VAL A 103 19.41 14.35 -18.50
N LEU A 104 18.69 14.78 -19.54
CA LEU A 104 18.09 13.88 -20.53
C LEU A 104 19.18 13.13 -21.31
N VAL A 105 20.22 13.81 -21.78
CA VAL A 105 21.38 13.19 -22.44
C VAL A 105 22.09 12.21 -21.51
N PHE A 106 22.36 12.60 -20.26
CA PHE A 106 23.00 11.72 -19.27
C PHE A 106 22.14 10.49 -18.97
N SER A 107 20.83 10.66 -18.84
CA SER A 107 19.90 9.56 -18.61
C SER A 107 19.87 8.59 -19.80
N LEU A 108 19.81 9.10 -21.03
CA LEU A 108 19.91 8.27 -22.24
C LEU A 108 21.25 7.55 -22.33
N PHE A 109 22.36 8.21 -21.98
CA PHE A 109 23.69 7.59 -21.97
C PHE A 109 23.80 6.45 -20.95
N ASN A 110 23.22 6.62 -19.75
CA ASN A 110 23.17 5.56 -18.74
C ASN A 110 22.22 4.42 -19.12
N LEU A 111 21.08 4.72 -19.74
CA LEU A 111 20.13 3.72 -20.28
C LEU A 111 20.71 2.94 -21.46
N MET A 112 21.69 3.49 -22.18
CA MET A 112 22.41 2.83 -23.27
C MET A 112 23.65 2.04 -22.81
N GLN A 113 24.04 2.10 -21.53
CA GLN A 113 25.17 1.35 -20.97
C GLN A 113 24.85 0.00 -20.27
N PRO A 114 23.64 -0.60 -20.28
CA PRO A 114 23.41 -1.84 -19.52
C PRO A 114 24.10 -3.08 -20.11
N GLU A 115 24.79 -2.98 -21.25
CA GLU A 115 25.42 -4.15 -21.90
C GLU A 115 26.93 -4.32 -21.68
N LYS A 116 27.66 -3.37 -21.07
CA LYS A 116 29.12 -3.50 -20.92
C LYS A 116 29.61 -4.19 -19.65
N GLN A 117 28.73 -4.82 -18.87
CA GLN A 117 29.12 -5.48 -17.62
C GLN A 117 28.62 -6.92 -17.49
N MET A 118 28.91 -7.79 -18.47
CA MET A 118 29.10 -9.23 -18.24
C MET A 118 30.13 -9.77 -19.22
N VAL A 119 31.37 -9.98 -18.76
CA VAL A 119 32.19 -11.20 -18.91
C VAL A 119 33.42 -10.98 -18.03
N GLY A 120 33.31 -11.42 -16.77
CA GLY A 120 34.47 -11.94 -16.07
C GLY A 120 34.48 -13.46 -16.26
N VAL A 121 35.65 -14.04 -16.52
CA VAL A 121 36.27 -15.10 -15.70
C VAL A 121 37.68 -15.39 -16.28
N PRO A 122 38.72 -15.50 -15.43
CA PRO A 122 40.08 -15.88 -15.82
C PRO A 122 40.28 -17.41 -15.76
N SER A 123 41.10 -17.97 -16.65
CA SER A 123 41.85 -19.22 -16.39
C SER A 123 42.92 -19.46 -17.46
N ASP A 124 44.18 -19.30 -17.03
CA ASP A 124 45.32 -20.22 -17.18
C ASP A 124 45.76 -20.74 -18.57
N SER A 125 47.03 -20.48 -18.92
CA SER A 125 48.10 -21.48 -19.08
C SER A 125 49.13 -21.10 -20.15
N GLY A 126 50.41 -21.16 -19.78
CA GLY A 126 51.50 -21.44 -20.72
C GLY A 126 52.85 -20.80 -20.36
N PRO A 127 53.98 -21.43 -20.71
CA PRO A 127 54.30 -22.87 -20.75
C PRO A 127 55.16 -23.32 -19.56
#